data_AF-A0A365YEH5-F1
#
_entry.id   AF-A0A365YEH5-F1
#
_cell.length_a   1.000
_cell.length_b   1.000
_cell.length_c   1.000
_cell.angle_alpha   90.00
_cell.angle_beta   90.00
_cell.angle_gamma   90.00
#
_symmetry.space_group_name_H-M   'P 1'
#
loop_
_entity.id
_entity.type
_entity.pdbx_description
1 polymer ?
#
loop_
_entity_poly.entity_id
_entity_poly.type
_entity_poly.pdbx_seq_one_letter_code
_entity_poly.pdbx_strand_id
1 'polypeptide(L)'
;MNTTALAQGLTSLHHVLAQVRPAPGAALPELSGTQLRDLRTSLLDTFAALRETLSDTTDPRLALELATTAQQLGFEATRMDLVAAERTAATAAHTLAQSELDALREHPADTTSTPVRACGRACYRDPEELLASWTRTPYWHTHRLILDSMDLVGRKDFTGARVAPRFEHLAALLFESGVDPTVVRQASRKLAKVEPEDRTFEGTATSPTLLHADGRTVEEHAAQVLAEEFIPFAAVKKIASLILEAINRSGPVPPASLRRGVFPLPIRSPHFREFLVRTSTAEGAWVDALIAAANKASTRAGQAARRNPASANPNRGPGSGGPVAGASFFKDPADNPNQPTGQDPQPQADAATESETTGTEATSAGATGVTGAGPEGEGGWSIQDLLPEGSEQLRWDDDELFIPEATPPERALNALLEILLDATGEDPPGAAFGDGGPGQGSLFDSDPANADDGSAGKAGWAEDGDECSAGDPD
;
A
#
# COMPACT_ATOMS: atom_id res chain seq x y z
N MET A 1 33.49 -31.85 -14.18
CA MET A 1 32.41 -32.58 -13.48
C MET A 1 33.01 -33.33 -12.30
N ASN A 2 32.76 -32.89 -11.07
CA ASN A 2 33.26 -33.58 -9.86
C ASN A 2 32.10 -34.38 -9.25
N THR A 3 31.68 -35.44 -9.94
CA THR A 3 30.59 -36.35 -9.54
C THR A 3 30.80 -36.93 -8.13
N THR A 4 32.05 -36.99 -7.69
CA THR A 4 32.47 -37.37 -6.34
C THR A 4 31.89 -36.44 -5.26
N ALA A 5 31.83 -35.13 -5.50
CA ALA A 5 31.31 -34.16 -4.53
C ALA A 5 29.78 -34.29 -4.36
N LEU A 6 29.04 -34.46 -5.47
CA LEU A 6 27.60 -34.70 -5.43
C LEU A 6 27.29 -36.05 -4.75
N ALA A 7 28.04 -37.11 -5.06
CA ALA A 7 27.87 -38.42 -4.44
C ALA A 7 28.15 -38.38 -2.92
N GLN A 8 29.19 -37.67 -2.49
CA GLN A 8 29.50 -37.46 -1.08
C GLN A 8 28.41 -36.64 -0.37
N GLY A 9 27.94 -35.55 -0.99
CA GLY A 9 26.84 -34.73 -0.48
C GLY A 9 25.54 -35.53 -0.32
N LEU A 10 25.15 -36.31 -1.33
CA LEU A 10 23.98 -37.18 -1.28
C LEU A 10 24.10 -38.29 -0.23
N THR A 11 25.30 -38.86 -0.05
CA THR A 11 25.55 -39.88 0.98
C THR A 11 25.45 -39.28 2.39
N SER A 12 26.03 -38.10 2.59
CA SER A 12 25.92 -37.34 3.85
C SER A 12 24.47 -36.97 4.15
N LEU A 13 23.78 -36.38 3.17
CA LEU A 13 22.36 -36.02 3.28
C LEU A 13 21.49 -37.25 3.58
N HIS A 14 21.70 -38.36 2.87
CA HIS A 14 20.97 -39.59 3.12
C HIS A 14 21.21 -40.13 4.53
N HIS A 15 22.44 -40.07 5.02
CA HIS A 15 22.77 -40.50 6.39
C HIS A 15 22.09 -39.63 7.44
N VAL A 16 22.12 -38.30 7.28
CA VAL A 16 21.45 -37.36 8.19
C VAL A 16 19.93 -37.49 8.10
N LEU A 17 19.36 -37.57 6.89
CA LEU A 17 17.92 -37.79 6.70
C LEU A 17 17.48 -39.14 7.23
N ALA A 18 18.29 -40.19 7.17
CA ALA A 18 17.97 -41.48 7.78
C ALA A 18 17.92 -41.41 9.32
N GLN A 19 18.68 -40.50 9.94
CA GLN A 19 18.63 -40.23 11.39
C GLN A 19 17.47 -39.31 11.78
N VAL A 20 17.02 -38.43 10.87
CA VAL A 20 16.03 -37.39 11.16
C VAL A 20 14.64 -37.71 10.63
N ARG A 21 14.48 -38.62 9.65
CA ARG A 21 13.18 -38.96 9.05
C ARG A 21 12.37 -39.83 10.01
N PRO A 22 11.28 -39.31 10.62
CA PRO A 22 10.39 -40.16 11.38
C PRO A 22 9.60 -41.04 10.41
N ALA A 23 9.13 -42.18 10.90
CA ALA A 23 7.99 -42.84 10.27
C ALA A 23 6.82 -41.84 10.20
N PRO A 24 5.98 -41.86 9.15
CA PRO A 24 4.83 -40.96 9.06
C PRO A 24 3.98 -41.05 10.35
N GLY A 25 3.83 -39.93 11.06
CA GLY A 25 3.11 -39.84 12.34
C GLY A 25 3.97 -39.94 13.61
N ALA A 26 5.28 -40.15 13.52
CA ALA A 26 6.18 -40.07 14.67
C ALA A 26 6.69 -38.64 14.88
N ALA A 27 6.76 -38.20 16.14
CA ALA A 27 7.40 -36.94 16.51
C ALA A 27 8.86 -36.96 16.06
N LEU A 28 9.32 -35.87 15.43
CA LEU A 28 10.74 -35.69 15.15
C LEU A 28 11.52 -35.75 16.47
N PRO A 29 12.65 -36.48 16.53
CA PRO A 29 13.53 -36.39 17.70
C PRO A 29 13.98 -34.93 17.86
N GLU A 30 14.14 -34.48 19.11
CA GLU A 30 14.71 -33.16 19.38
C GLU A 30 16.08 -33.06 18.73
N LEU A 31 16.22 -32.16 17.75
CA LEU A 31 17.47 -31.94 17.03
C LEU A 31 18.41 -31.10 17.90
N SER A 32 19.63 -31.58 18.13
CA SER A 32 20.67 -30.76 18.73
C SER A 32 21.07 -29.61 17.78
N GLY A 33 21.64 -28.54 18.34
CA GLY A 33 22.14 -27.44 17.50
C GLY A 33 23.24 -27.88 16.53
N THR A 34 24.05 -28.89 16.89
CA THR A 34 25.06 -29.51 16.01
C THR A 34 24.40 -30.20 14.81
N GLN A 35 23.42 -31.07 15.06
CA GLN A 35 22.68 -31.77 14.01
C GLN A 35 21.96 -30.79 13.06
N LEU A 36 21.36 -29.72 13.60
CA LEU A 36 20.71 -28.71 12.79
C LEU A 36 21.71 -27.96 11.89
N ARG A 37 22.91 -27.65 12.40
CA ARG A 37 23.96 -26.99 11.62
C ARG A 37 24.51 -27.89 10.52
N ASP A 38 24.76 -29.16 10.83
CA ASP A 38 25.28 -30.13 9.86
C ASP A 38 24.26 -30.42 8.75
N LEU A 39 22.98 -30.53 9.11
CA LEU A 39 21.88 -30.66 8.16
C LEU A 39 21.80 -29.44 7.23
N ARG A 40 21.84 -28.23 7.78
CA ARG A 40 21.84 -26.98 6.99
C ARG A 40 23.01 -26.95 6.00
N THR A 41 24.23 -27.22 6.46
CA THR A 41 25.42 -27.19 5.61
C THR A 41 25.32 -28.24 4.50
N SER A 42 24.94 -29.48 4.82
CA SER A 42 24.79 -30.56 3.85
C SER A 42 23.72 -30.27 2.79
N LEU A 43 22.60 -29.65 3.18
CA LEU A 43 21.55 -29.22 2.24
C LEU A 43 22.06 -28.15 1.28
N LEU A 44 22.75 -27.12 1.80
CA LEU A 44 23.30 -26.04 0.98
C LEU A 44 24.35 -26.56 -0.02
N ASP A 45 25.26 -27.43 0.42
CA ASP A 45 26.28 -28.03 -0.44
C ASP A 45 25.65 -28.89 -1.54
N THR A 46 24.60 -29.66 -1.19
CA THR A 46 23.87 -30.48 -2.17
C THR A 46 23.16 -29.62 -3.22
N PHE A 47 22.48 -28.54 -2.80
CA PHE A 47 21.83 -27.63 -3.74
C PHE A 47 22.81 -26.86 -4.61
N ALA A 48 23.96 -26.46 -4.05
CA ALA A 48 25.04 -25.85 -4.82
C ALA A 48 25.57 -26.81 -5.90
N ALA A 49 25.88 -28.05 -5.52
CA ALA A 49 26.35 -29.08 -6.45
C ALA A 49 25.32 -29.43 -7.53
N LEU A 50 24.03 -29.49 -7.18
CA LEU A 50 22.95 -29.75 -8.14
C LEU A 50 22.82 -28.61 -9.16
N ARG A 51 22.85 -27.35 -8.69
CA ARG A 51 22.82 -26.16 -9.56
C ARG A 51 24.02 -26.12 -10.51
N GLU A 52 25.23 -26.42 -10.01
CA GLU A 52 26.45 -26.46 -10.84
C GLU A 52 26.45 -27.61 -11.84
N THR A 53 25.92 -28.78 -11.45
CA THR A 53 25.89 -29.95 -12.33
C THR A 53 24.89 -29.77 -13.49
N LEU A 54 23.78 -29.08 -13.23
CA LEU A 54 22.70 -28.90 -14.18
C LEU A 54 22.73 -27.53 -14.89
N SER A 55 23.71 -26.67 -14.63
CA SER A 55 23.78 -25.33 -15.27
C SER A 55 23.89 -25.40 -16.79
N ASP A 56 24.60 -26.42 -17.29
CA ASP A 56 24.88 -26.62 -18.71
C ASP A 56 24.05 -27.79 -19.30
N THR A 57 22.94 -28.14 -18.65
CA THR A 57 22.08 -29.22 -19.14
C THR A 57 21.47 -28.87 -20.48
N THR A 58 21.58 -29.79 -21.45
CA THR A 58 20.96 -29.64 -22.77
C THR A 58 19.60 -30.32 -22.88
N ASP A 59 19.21 -31.12 -21.88
CA ASP A 59 17.91 -31.78 -21.84
C ASP A 59 16.84 -30.82 -21.27
N PRO A 60 15.84 -30.40 -22.08
CA PRO A 60 14.79 -29.49 -21.63
C PRO A 60 13.92 -30.09 -20.51
N ARG A 61 13.83 -31.42 -20.39
CA ARG A 61 13.08 -32.08 -19.31
C ARG A 61 13.78 -31.89 -17.96
N LEU A 62 15.10 -32.09 -17.94
CA LEU A 62 15.90 -31.82 -16.74
C LEU A 62 15.88 -30.35 -16.36
N ALA A 63 15.82 -29.44 -17.34
CA ALA A 63 15.65 -28.01 -17.07
C ALA A 63 14.30 -27.69 -16.41
N LEU A 64 13.21 -28.31 -16.85
CA LEU A 64 11.89 -28.17 -16.22
C LEU A 64 11.87 -28.74 -14.79
N GLU A 65 12.44 -29.92 -14.57
CA GLU A 65 12.55 -30.52 -13.24
C GLU A 65 13.39 -29.66 -12.29
N LEU A 66 14.49 -29.07 -12.78
CA LEU A 66 15.30 -28.11 -12.01
C LEU A 66 14.48 -26.87 -11.63
N ALA A 67 13.69 -26.33 -12.56
CA ALA A 67 12.84 -25.18 -12.30
C ALA A 67 11.75 -25.47 -11.25
N THR A 68 11.06 -26.63 -11.36
CA THR A 68 10.07 -27.07 -10.38
C THR A 68 10.69 -27.29 -9.01
N THR A 69 11.87 -27.93 -8.96
CA THR A 69 12.62 -28.14 -7.71
C THR A 69 12.99 -26.81 -7.06
N ALA A 70 13.53 -25.85 -7.83
CA ALA A 70 13.90 -24.53 -7.33
C ALA A 70 12.68 -23.77 -6.78
N GLN A 71 11.52 -23.87 -7.44
CA GLN A 71 10.28 -23.27 -6.96
C GLN A 71 9.82 -23.87 -5.63
N GLN A 72 9.78 -25.21 -5.52
CA GLN A 72 9.38 -25.89 -4.29
C GLN A 72 10.32 -25.56 -3.13
N LEU A 73 11.63 -25.49 -3.38
CA LEU A 73 12.61 -25.06 -2.37
C LEU A 73 12.38 -23.60 -1.96
N GLY A 74 12.04 -22.71 -2.89
CA GLY A 74 11.67 -21.34 -2.57
C GLY A 74 10.41 -21.23 -1.71
N PHE A 75 9.42 -22.11 -1.94
CA PHE A 75 8.23 -22.18 -1.11
C PHE A 75 8.56 -22.66 0.32
N GLU A 76 9.35 -23.72 0.46
CA GLU A 76 9.79 -24.19 1.79
C GLU A 76 10.65 -23.17 2.52
N ALA A 77 11.54 -22.45 1.82
CA ALA A 77 12.29 -21.35 2.39
C ALA A 77 11.37 -20.26 2.95
N THR A 78 10.31 -19.90 2.22
CA THR A 78 9.33 -18.90 2.67
C THR A 78 8.57 -19.35 3.92
N ARG A 79 8.20 -20.65 4.00
CA ARG A 79 7.57 -21.22 5.19
C ARG A 79 8.52 -21.21 6.38
N MET A 80 9.77 -21.60 6.15
CA MET A 80 10.82 -21.62 7.17
C MET A 80 11.13 -20.22 7.69
N ASP A 81 11.14 -19.19 6.82
CA ASP A 81 11.31 -17.79 7.22
C ASP A 81 10.21 -17.32 8.18
N LEU A 82 8.94 -17.66 7.90
CA LEU A 82 7.82 -17.32 8.78
C LEU A 82 7.91 -18.04 10.13
N VAL A 83 8.24 -19.33 10.13
CA VAL A 83 8.43 -20.10 11.37
C VAL A 83 9.62 -19.56 12.15
N ALA A 84 10.73 -19.22 11.50
CA ALA A 84 11.91 -18.66 12.15
C ALA A 84 11.62 -17.27 12.74
N ALA A 85 10.84 -16.43 12.06
CA ALA A 85 10.40 -15.15 12.59
C ALA A 85 9.49 -15.33 13.83
N GLU A 86 8.51 -16.23 13.76
CA GLU A 86 7.66 -16.58 14.91
C GLU A 86 8.51 -17.07 16.08
N ARG A 87 9.46 -17.98 15.83
CA ARG A 87 10.30 -18.56 16.89
C ARG A 87 11.26 -17.54 17.49
N THR A 88 11.82 -16.64 16.68
CA THR A 88 12.67 -15.53 17.14
C THR A 88 11.89 -14.61 18.09
N ALA A 89 10.66 -14.24 17.71
CA ALA A 89 9.78 -13.43 18.54
C ALA A 89 9.31 -14.21 19.79
N ALA A 90 8.92 -15.48 19.62
CA ALA A 90 8.38 -16.32 20.67
C ALA A 90 9.41 -16.74 21.72
N THR A 91 10.69 -16.78 21.39
CA THR A 91 11.76 -17.05 22.37
C THR A 91 12.39 -15.79 22.93
N ALA A 92 11.89 -14.61 22.52
CA ALA A 92 12.47 -13.31 22.82
C ALA A 92 13.99 -13.30 22.57
N ALA A 93 14.45 -13.86 21.43
CA ALA A 93 15.87 -14.11 21.18
C ALA A 93 16.73 -12.83 21.23
N HIS A 94 16.15 -11.65 21.00
CA HIS A 94 16.81 -10.35 21.15
C HIS A 94 17.35 -10.09 22.57
N THR A 95 16.83 -10.78 23.59
CA THR A 95 17.27 -10.66 24.99
C THR A 95 18.45 -11.56 25.37
N LEU A 96 18.99 -12.34 24.42
CA LEU A 96 20.20 -13.14 24.66
C LEU A 96 21.40 -12.22 24.98
N ALA A 97 22.29 -12.70 25.84
CA ALA A 97 23.52 -11.97 26.15
C ALA A 97 24.41 -11.85 24.90
N GLN A 98 25.22 -10.79 24.82
CA GLN A 98 26.10 -10.56 23.68
C GLN A 98 27.05 -11.73 23.44
N SER A 99 27.64 -12.27 24.50
CA SER A 99 28.54 -13.42 24.44
C SER A 99 27.86 -14.67 23.87
N GLU A 100 26.58 -14.87 24.17
CA GLU A 100 25.77 -15.98 23.64
C GLU A 100 25.55 -15.80 22.13
N LEU A 101 25.20 -14.58 21.71
CA LEU A 101 24.99 -14.24 20.30
C LEU A 101 26.29 -14.36 19.49
N ASP A 102 27.42 -13.93 20.03
CA ASP A 102 28.71 -14.07 19.36
C ASP A 102 29.12 -15.55 19.27
N ALA A 103 28.92 -16.35 20.33
CA ALA A 103 29.17 -17.79 20.30
C ALA A 103 28.30 -18.51 19.25
N LEU A 104 27.02 -18.17 19.11
CA LEU A 104 26.11 -18.78 18.14
C LEU A 104 26.51 -18.54 16.67
N ARG A 105 27.25 -17.47 16.38
CA ARG A 105 27.79 -17.21 15.04
C ARG A 105 28.89 -18.20 14.65
N GLU A 106 29.70 -18.61 15.61
CA GLU A 106 30.87 -19.46 15.38
C GLU A 106 30.56 -20.95 15.64
N HIS A 107 29.76 -21.23 16.67
CA HIS A 107 29.51 -22.57 17.20
C HIS A 107 28.03 -22.95 17.19
N PRO A 108 27.71 -24.24 16.99
CA PRO A 108 26.33 -24.72 17.04
C PRO A 108 25.67 -24.35 18.36
N ALA A 109 24.35 -24.17 18.35
CA ALA A 109 23.61 -23.87 19.57
C ALA A 109 23.77 -25.02 20.57
N ASP A 110 24.23 -24.72 21.77
CA ASP A 110 24.20 -25.65 22.88
C ASP A 110 22.77 -25.68 23.44
N THR A 111 22.07 -26.78 23.16
CA THR A 111 20.69 -26.99 23.63
C THR A 111 20.64 -27.73 24.96
N THR A 112 21.78 -28.05 25.57
CA THR A 112 21.86 -28.79 26.84
C THR A 112 21.84 -27.88 28.06
N SER A 113 22.28 -26.63 27.91
CA SER A 113 22.23 -25.60 28.96
C SER A 113 21.12 -24.58 28.73
N THR A 114 20.67 -23.94 29.81
CA THR A 114 19.75 -22.80 29.70
C THR A 114 20.43 -21.62 29.00
N PRO A 115 19.75 -20.93 28.07
CA PRO A 115 20.35 -19.81 27.34
C PRO A 115 20.64 -18.63 28.24
N VAL A 116 21.83 -18.03 28.11
CA VAL A 116 22.23 -16.87 28.91
C VAL A 116 21.56 -15.61 28.38
N ARG A 117 20.77 -14.95 29.23
CA ARG A 117 20.08 -13.68 28.93
C ARG A 117 20.90 -12.48 29.38
N ALA A 118 20.73 -11.34 28.71
CA ALA A 118 21.41 -10.11 29.07
C ALA A 118 21.01 -9.63 30.47
N CYS A 119 22.00 -9.35 31.33
CA CYS A 119 21.79 -8.72 32.63
C CYS A 119 21.67 -7.19 32.45
N GLY A 120 20.51 -6.73 31.98
CA GLY A 120 20.25 -5.30 31.73
C GLY A 120 19.74 -5.02 30.31
N ARG A 121 20.25 -3.96 29.68
CA ARG A 121 19.84 -3.59 28.33
C ARG A 121 20.36 -4.60 27.30
N ALA A 122 19.45 -5.23 26.56
CA ALA A 122 19.79 -6.10 25.44
C ALA A 122 20.49 -5.34 24.31
N CYS A 123 21.34 -6.05 23.54
CA CYS A 123 22.06 -5.48 22.40
C CYS A 123 21.12 -5.02 21.28
N TYR A 124 19.98 -5.69 21.16
CA TYR A 124 18.95 -5.41 20.18
C TYR A 124 17.68 -4.98 20.90
N ARG A 125 16.99 -3.96 20.38
CA ARG A 125 15.78 -3.41 21.00
C ARG A 125 14.62 -4.38 20.96
N ASP A 126 14.46 -5.07 19.83
CA ASP A 126 13.32 -5.91 19.53
C ASP A 126 13.71 -7.13 18.66
N PRO A 127 12.85 -8.16 18.55
CA PRO A 127 13.10 -9.32 17.69
C PRO A 127 13.37 -8.95 16.23
N GLU A 128 12.74 -7.90 15.71
CA GLU A 128 12.89 -7.39 14.34
C GLU A 128 14.32 -6.94 14.06
N GLU A 129 14.91 -6.16 14.97
CA GLU A 129 16.27 -5.63 14.87
C GLU A 129 17.30 -6.75 14.98
N LEU A 130 17.11 -7.69 15.91
CA LEU A 130 17.97 -8.89 15.98
C LEU A 130 17.89 -9.66 14.66
N LEU A 131 16.69 -10.00 14.19
CA LEU A 131 16.50 -10.80 13.00
C LEU A 131 17.12 -10.11 11.77
N ALA A 132 16.91 -8.79 11.64
CA ALA A 132 17.47 -7.98 10.56
C ALA A 132 19.00 -8.03 10.54
N SER A 133 19.62 -7.83 11.70
CA SER A 133 21.07 -7.90 11.87
C SER A 133 21.60 -9.31 11.61
N TRP A 134 20.89 -10.34 12.07
CA TRP A 134 21.31 -11.73 12.02
C TRP A 134 21.27 -12.31 10.61
N THR A 135 20.20 -12.04 9.86
CA THR A 135 20.02 -12.52 8.47
C THR A 135 20.54 -11.54 7.43
N ARG A 136 21.01 -10.36 7.85
CA ARG A 136 21.44 -9.24 6.97
C ARG A 136 20.32 -8.76 6.04
N THR A 137 19.09 -8.80 6.53
CA THR A 137 17.92 -8.25 5.82
C THR A 137 17.51 -6.89 6.39
N PRO A 138 16.93 -5.98 5.59
CA PRO A 138 16.45 -4.70 6.10
C PRO A 138 15.39 -4.84 7.21
N TYR A 139 15.41 -3.93 8.18
CA TYR A 139 14.45 -3.92 9.30
C TYR A 139 12.98 -3.96 8.86
N TRP A 140 12.60 -3.18 7.83
CA TRP A 140 11.22 -3.16 7.34
C TRP A 140 10.75 -4.54 6.84
N HIS A 141 11.67 -5.36 6.33
CA HIS A 141 11.37 -6.70 5.84
C HIS A 141 11.15 -7.66 7.01
N THR A 142 12.02 -7.64 8.03
CA THR A 142 11.89 -8.51 9.21
C THR A 142 10.70 -8.11 10.08
N HIS A 143 10.45 -6.82 10.23
CA HIS A 143 9.23 -6.32 10.86
C HIS A 143 7.98 -6.85 10.15
N ARG A 144 7.96 -6.80 8.81
CA ARG A 144 6.84 -7.36 8.06
C ARG A 144 6.74 -8.88 8.21
N LEU A 145 7.86 -9.59 8.25
CA LEU A 145 7.91 -11.04 8.41
C LEU A 145 7.37 -11.48 9.77
N ILE A 146 7.68 -10.74 10.84
CA ILE A 146 7.13 -10.98 12.18
C ILE A 146 5.61 -10.76 12.19
N LEU A 147 5.11 -9.66 11.61
CA LEU A 147 3.66 -9.44 11.48
C LEU A 147 2.97 -10.56 10.68
N ASP A 148 3.53 -10.93 9.52
CA ASP A 148 2.99 -12.05 8.72
C ASP A 148 3.00 -13.37 9.52
N SER A 149 4.00 -13.59 10.38
CA SER A 149 4.10 -14.80 11.21
C SER A 149 3.05 -14.85 12.33
N MET A 150 2.68 -13.69 12.90
CA MET A 150 1.59 -13.60 13.86
C MET A 150 0.24 -13.93 13.20
N ASP A 151 0.06 -13.47 11.97
CA ASP A 151 -1.15 -13.73 11.21
C ASP A 151 -1.30 -15.21 10.81
N LEU A 152 -0.18 -15.88 10.45
CA LEU A 152 -0.20 -17.18 9.74
C LEU A 152 0.44 -18.37 10.48
N VAL A 153 1.27 -18.16 11.50
CA VAL A 153 1.99 -19.25 12.20
C VAL A 153 1.57 -19.36 13.66
N GLY A 154 1.49 -18.25 14.37
CA GLY A 154 1.10 -18.26 15.78
C GLY A 154 1.41 -16.95 16.48
N ARG A 155 0.70 -16.75 17.59
CA ARG A 155 0.75 -15.53 18.40
C ARG A 155 1.11 -15.85 19.83
N LYS A 156 1.33 -14.78 20.62
CA LYS A 156 1.47 -14.86 22.06
C LYS A 156 0.41 -14.04 22.75
N ASP A 157 -0.13 -14.58 23.83
CA ASP A 157 -0.89 -13.78 24.78
C ASP A 157 0.05 -13.02 25.73
N PHE A 158 -0.55 -12.21 26.60
CA PHE A 158 0.15 -11.47 27.66
C PHE A 158 0.87 -12.37 28.68
N THR A 159 0.48 -13.64 28.81
CA THR A 159 1.15 -14.63 29.67
C THR A 159 2.38 -15.24 29.01
N GLY A 160 2.57 -14.97 27.72
CA GLY A 160 3.61 -15.57 26.89
C GLY A 160 3.25 -16.96 26.36
N ALA A 161 2.04 -17.44 26.61
CA ALA A 161 1.54 -18.69 26.06
C ALA A 161 1.22 -18.54 24.57
N ARG A 162 1.38 -19.64 23.83
CA ARG A 162 1.14 -19.67 22.39
C ARG A 162 -0.35 -19.70 22.10
N VAL A 163 -0.79 -18.78 21.25
CA VAL A 163 -2.17 -18.66 20.77
C VAL A 163 -2.21 -19.02 19.28
N ALA A 164 -3.36 -19.50 18.82
CA ALA A 164 -3.63 -19.77 17.41
C ALA A 164 -3.31 -18.54 16.53
N PRO A 165 -2.89 -18.78 15.27
CA PRO A 165 -2.71 -17.72 14.29
C PRO A 165 -4.01 -16.92 14.11
N ARG A 166 -3.89 -15.68 13.67
CA ARG A 166 -5.05 -14.82 13.47
C ARG A 166 -5.98 -15.33 12.36
N PHE A 167 -5.41 -15.83 11.28
CA PHE A 167 -6.13 -16.31 10.10
C PHE A 167 -5.94 -17.83 9.98
N GLU A 168 -6.80 -18.60 10.67
CA GLU A 168 -6.64 -20.04 10.84
C GLU A 168 -6.72 -20.85 9.53
N HIS A 169 -7.62 -20.49 8.61
CA HIS A 169 -7.76 -21.18 7.33
C HIS A 169 -6.59 -20.86 6.40
N LEU A 170 -6.13 -19.61 6.36
CA LEU A 170 -4.91 -19.25 5.63
C LEU A 170 -3.65 -19.88 6.23
N ALA A 171 -3.59 -20.02 7.55
CA ALA A 171 -2.51 -20.72 8.24
C ALA A 171 -2.47 -22.21 7.88
N ALA A 172 -3.63 -22.87 7.76
CA ALA A 172 -3.70 -24.26 7.28
C ALA A 172 -3.14 -24.39 5.85
N LEU A 173 -3.61 -23.54 4.94
CA LEU A 173 -3.15 -23.47 3.55
C LEU A 173 -1.65 -23.17 3.42
N LEU A 174 -1.07 -22.38 4.35
CA LEU A 174 0.35 -22.07 4.32
C LEU A 174 1.21 -23.33 4.30
N PHE A 175 0.82 -24.39 5.03
CA PHE A 175 1.58 -25.63 5.15
C PHE A 175 1.15 -26.73 4.18
N GLU A 176 0.17 -26.47 3.31
CA GLU A 176 -0.23 -27.41 2.27
C GLU A 176 0.80 -27.48 1.13
N SER A 177 1.12 -28.70 0.70
CA SER A 177 2.04 -28.95 -0.40
C SER A 177 1.44 -28.49 -1.72
N GLY A 178 2.17 -27.65 -2.47
CA GLY A 178 1.75 -27.16 -3.79
C GLY A 178 1.12 -25.77 -3.79
N VAL A 179 0.76 -25.23 -2.63
CA VAL A 179 0.29 -23.85 -2.49
C VAL A 179 1.50 -22.91 -2.43
N ASP A 180 1.41 -21.78 -3.13
CA ASP A 180 2.43 -20.73 -3.07
C ASP A 180 2.27 -19.90 -1.77
N PRO A 181 3.21 -20.02 -0.81
CA PRO A 181 3.12 -19.32 0.47
C PRO A 181 3.23 -17.81 0.32
N THR A 182 3.81 -17.30 -0.77
CA THR A 182 3.89 -15.86 -1.02
C THR A 182 2.51 -15.26 -1.28
N VAL A 183 1.62 -16.01 -1.92
CA VAL A 183 0.24 -15.61 -2.23
C VAL A 183 -0.61 -15.63 -0.98
N VAL A 184 -0.45 -16.67 -0.14
CA VAL A 184 -1.09 -16.77 1.18
C VAL A 184 -0.71 -15.56 2.04
N ARG A 185 0.59 -15.21 2.07
CA ARG A 185 1.06 -13.98 2.74
C ARG A 185 0.41 -12.73 2.16
N GLN A 186 0.34 -12.58 0.84
CA GLN A 186 -0.32 -11.42 0.22
C GLN A 186 -1.80 -11.30 0.60
N ALA A 187 -2.52 -12.42 0.67
CA ALA A 187 -3.92 -12.47 1.10
C ALA A 187 -4.06 -12.05 2.57
N SER A 188 -3.27 -12.65 3.47
CA SER A 188 -3.19 -12.28 4.88
C SER A 188 -2.98 -10.78 5.06
N ARG A 189 -2.02 -10.21 4.34
CA ARG A 189 -1.69 -8.79 4.39
C ARG A 189 -2.82 -7.87 3.92
N LYS A 190 -3.66 -8.32 2.99
CA LYS A 190 -4.81 -7.56 2.51
C LYS A 190 -5.93 -7.59 3.55
N LEU A 191 -6.17 -8.75 4.17
CA LEU A 191 -7.13 -8.91 5.26
C LEU A 191 -6.72 -8.12 6.50
N ALA A 192 -5.46 -8.20 6.91
CA ALA A 192 -4.93 -7.46 8.07
C ALA A 192 -5.07 -5.93 7.98
N LYS A 193 -5.22 -5.36 6.76
CA LYS A 193 -5.44 -3.91 6.57
C LYS A 193 -6.87 -3.47 6.85
N VAL A 194 -7.83 -4.39 6.74
CA VAL A 194 -9.26 -4.10 6.80
C VAL A 194 -9.89 -4.62 8.09
N GLU A 195 -9.21 -5.58 8.71
CA GLU A 195 -9.55 -6.09 10.03
C GLU A 195 -8.98 -5.18 11.15
N PRO A 196 -9.54 -5.22 12.38
CA PRO A 196 -9.02 -4.47 13.52
C PRO A 196 -7.56 -4.75 13.84
N GLU A 197 -6.87 -3.88 14.57
CA GLU A 197 -5.52 -4.19 15.04
C GLU A 197 -5.53 -5.38 16.00
N ASP A 198 -4.49 -6.22 15.94
CA ASP A 198 -4.38 -7.37 16.84
C ASP A 198 -4.01 -6.93 18.25
N ARG A 199 -4.93 -7.15 19.18
CA ARG A 199 -4.80 -6.82 20.62
C ARG A 199 -4.69 -8.06 21.50
N THR A 200 -4.33 -9.21 20.92
CA THR A 200 -4.18 -10.47 21.66
C THR A 200 -3.12 -10.37 22.76
N PHE A 201 -2.06 -9.58 22.52
CA PHE A 201 -1.06 -9.31 23.54
C PHE A 201 -1.58 -8.42 24.69
N GLU A 202 -2.63 -7.62 24.47
CA GLU A 202 -3.29 -6.81 25.50
C GLU A 202 -4.32 -7.63 26.31
N GLY A 203 -4.42 -8.94 26.05
CA GLY A 203 -5.36 -9.85 26.71
C GLY A 203 -6.73 -9.96 26.05
N THR A 204 -6.95 -9.29 24.91
CA THR A 204 -8.20 -9.41 24.13
C THR A 204 -7.97 -10.29 22.91
N ALA A 205 -8.52 -11.50 22.91
CA ALA A 205 -8.43 -12.40 21.76
C ALA A 205 -8.98 -11.71 20.49
N THR A 206 -8.11 -11.50 19.49
CA THR A 206 -8.51 -10.86 18.24
C THR A 206 -8.75 -11.95 17.19
N SER A 207 -10.02 -12.10 16.80
CA SER A 207 -10.46 -13.01 15.73
C SER A 207 -10.85 -12.20 14.49
N PRO A 208 -10.85 -12.80 13.29
CA PRO A 208 -11.36 -12.14 12.08
C PRO A 208 -12.82 -11.73 12.24
N THR A 209 -13.13 -10.49 11.87
CA THR A 209 -14.46 -9.87 12.06
C THR A 209 -15.14 -9.54 10.74
N LEU A 210 -14.39 -9.51 9.62
CA LEU A 210 -14.94 -9.20 8.33
C LEU A 210 -15.73 -10.40 7.80
N LEU A 211 -17.05 -10.24 7.70
CA LEU A 211 -17.96 -11.28 7.23
C LEU A 211 -18.36 -11.05 5.76
N HIS A 212 -18.50 -12.16 5.04
CA HIS A 212 -19.10 -12.21 3.73
C HIS A 212 -20.64 -12.34 3.84
N ALA A 213 -21.38 -12.23 2.72
CA ALA A 213 -22.85 -12.23 2.72
C ALA A 213 -23.50 -13.53 3.20
N ASP A 214 -22.78 -14.65 3.16
CA ASP A 214 -23.21 -15.95 3.67
C ASP A 214 -22.94 -16.12 5.18
N GLY A 215 -22.43 -15.08 5.85
CA GLY A 215 -22.15 -15.09 7.28
C GLY A 215 -20.81 -15.73 7.68
N ARG A 216 -20.06 -16.29 6.72
CA ARG A 216 -18.71 -16.81 6.93
C ARG A 216 -17.68 -15.68 6.86
N THR A 217 -16.49 -15.89 7.43
CA THR A 217 -15.44 -14.87 7.39
C THR A 217 -14.91 -14.71 5.96
N VAL A 218 -14.52 -13.49 5.58
CA VAL A 218 -13.84 -13.25 4.29
C VAL A 218 -12.50 -14.00 4.23
N GLU A 219 -11.90 -14.28 5.39
CA GLU A 219 -10.71 -15.11 5.50
C GLU A 219 -10.94 -16.55 5.05
N GLU A 220 -12.03 -17.19 5.46
CA GLU A 220 -12.40 -18.54 5.01
C GLU A 220 -12.65 -18.57 3.49
N HIS A 221 -13.34 -17.56 2.95
CA HIS A 221 -13.51 -17.42 1.50
C HIS A 221 -12.19 -17.19 0.77
N ALA A 222 -11.29 -16.39 1.34
CA ALA A 222 -9.98 -16.15 0.75
C ALA A 222 -9.14 -17.44 0.71
N ALA A 223 -9.21 -18.26 1.76
CA ALA A 223 -8.62 -19.58 1.79
C ALA A 223 -9.20 -20.48 0.68
N GLN A 224 -10.53 -20.56 0.56
CA GLN A 224 -11.18 -21.33 -0.50
C GLN A 224 -10.76 -20.89 -1.90
N VAL A 225 -10.71 -19.58 -2.16
CA VAL A 225 -10.25 -19.03 -3.45
C VAL A 225 -8.80 -19.44 -3.73
N LEU A 226 -7.92 -19.46 -2.74
CA LEU A 226 -6.53 -19.88 -2.93
C LEU A 226 -6.38 -21.39 -3.16
N ALA A 227 -7.27 -22.20 -2.59
CA ALA A 227 -7.29 -23.65 -2.82
C ALA A 227 -7.82 -24.02 -4.21
N GLU A 228 -8.81 -23.27 -4.72
CA GLU A 228 -9.49 -23.55 -5.99
C GLU A 228 -8.80 -22.91 -7.20
N GLU A 229 -8.20 -21.73 -7.04
CA GLU A 229 -7.59 -20.99 -8.14
C GLU A 229 -6.15 -21.41 -8.42
N PHE A 230 -5.92 -21.94 -9.62
CA PHE A 230 -4.57 -22.31 -10.06
C PHE A 230 -3.66 -21.10 -10.34
N ILE A 231 -4.22 -19.93 -10.68
CA ILE A 231 -3.46 -18.74 -11.08
C ILE A 231 -3.32 -17.77 -9.89
N PRO A 232 -2.10 -17.58 -9.33
CA PRO A 232 -1.85 -16.70 -8.18
C PRO A 232 -2.44 -15.29 -8.31
N PHE A 233 -2.22 -14.65 -9.47
CA PHE A 233 -2.68 -13.30 -9.71
C PHE A 233 -4.21 -13.18 -9.73
N ALA A 234 -4.89 -14.17 -10.32
CA ALA A 234 -6.34 -14.22 -10.36
C ALA A 234 -6.94 -14.40 -8.96
N ALA A 235 -6.34 -15.28 -8.16
CA ALA A 235 -6.73 -15.50 -6.77
C ALA A 235 -6.63 -14.20 -5.94
N VAL A 236 -5.50 -13.50 -6.01
CA VAL A 236 -5.29 -12.23 -5.29
C VAL A 236 -6.27 -11.15 -5.72
N LYS A 237 -6.63 -11.10 -7.02
CA LYS A 237 -7.63 -10.16 -7.53
C LYS A 237 -9.03 -10.50 -6.99
N LYS A 238 -9.41 -11.79 -6.99
CA LYS A 238 -10.68 -12.26 -6.43
C LYS A 238 -10.79 -11.96 -4.93
N ILE A 239 -9.73 -12.21 -4.16
CA ILE A 239 -9.67 -11.85 -2.73
C ILE A 239 -9.85 -10.35 -2.53
N ALA A 240 -9.22 -9.51 -3.36
CA ALA A 240 -9.42 -8.06 -3.26
C ALA A 240 -10.87 -7.64 -3.54
N SER A 241 -11.54 -8.26 -4.52
CA SER A 241 -12.96 -8.05 -4.78
C SER A 241 -13.84 -8.51 -3.61
N LEU A 242 -13.57 -9.68 -3.02
CA LEU A 242 -14.30 -10.18 -1.84
C LEU A 242 -14.20 -9.23 -0.65
N ILE A 243 -13.00 -8.70 -0.39
CA ILE A 243 -12.77 -7.71 0.67
C ILE A 243 -13.57 -6.43 0.40
N LEU A 244 -13.54 -5.89 -0.83
CA LEU A 244 -14.29 -4.70 -1.18
C LEU A 244 -15.80 -4.90 -1.06
N GLU A 245 -16.31 -6.05 -1.49
CA GLU A 245 -17.73 -6.40 -1.34
C GLU A 245 -18.15 -6.48 0.12
N ALA A 246 -17.34 -7.11 0.97
CA ALA A 246 -17.62 -7.21 2.40
C ALA A 246 -17.61 -5.84 3.09
N ILE A 247 -16.59 -5.00 2.81
CA ILE A 247 -16.51 -3.64 3.36
C ILE A 247 -17.75 -2.81 2.97
N ASN A 248 -18.18 -2.91 1.71
CA ASN A 248 -19.35 -2.16 1.24
C ASN A 248 -20.68 -2.69 1.79
N ARG A 249 -20.71 -3.91 2.36
CA ARG A 249 -21.89 -4.50 3.02
C ARG A 249 -21.95 -4.24 4.52
N SER A 250 -20.81 -4.00 5.17
CA SER A 250 -20.69 -3.79 6.62
C SER A 250 -21.39 -2.51 7.11
N GLY A 251 -22.73 -2.55 7.20
CA GLY A 251 -23.55 -1.67 8.03
C GLY A 251 -23.60 -0.18 7.60
N PRO A 252 -24.49 0.61 8.23
CA PRO A 252 -24.66 2.01 7.87
C PRO A 252 -23.36 2.75 8.09
N VAL A 253 -22.83 3.32 7.01
CA VAL A 253 -21.71 4.27 7.01
C VAL A 253 -21.94 5.24 8.18
N PRO A 254 -21.04 5.32 9.18
CA PRO A 254 -21.28 6.15 10.36
C PRO A 254 -21.68 7.57 9.92
N PRO A 255 -22.62 8.24 10.60
CA PRO A 255 -23.09 9.57 10.19
C PRO A 255 -21.96 10.60 10.10
N ALA A 256 -20.85 10.37 10.82
CA ALA A 256 -19.62 11.15 10.70
C ALA A 256 -18.91 10.99 9.33
N SER A 257 -18.96 9.81 8.71
CA SER A 257 -18.41 9.56 7.36
C SER A 257 -19.34 9.99 6.22
N LEU A 258 -20.64 10.15 6.49
CA LEU A 258 -21.65 10.72 5.59
C LEU A 258 -21.69 12.26 5.61
N ARG A 259 -20.77 12.91 6.33
CA ARG A 259 -20.72 14.38 6.37
C ARG A 259 -20.44 14.91 4.96
N ARG A 260 -21.46 15.55 4.40
CA ARG A 260 -21.34 16.37 3.20
C ARG A 260 -20.41 17.54 3.50
N GLY A 261 -19.56 17.90 2.54
CA GLY A 261 -18.62 19.00 2.72
C GLY A 261 -17.40 18.93 1.82
N VAL A 262 -16.53 19.91 1.98
CA VAL A 262 -15.25 20.05 1.29
C VAL A 262 -14.14 19.78 2.29
N PHE A 263 -13.36 18.72 2.07
CA PHE A 263 -12.30 18.28 2.97
C PHE A 263 -10.93 18.57 2.35
N PRO A 264 -10.05 19.33 3.01
CA PRO A 264 -8.70 19.56 2.49
C PRO A 264 -7.91 18.25 2.51
N LEU A 265 -7.28 17.91 1.39
CA LEU A 265 -6.31 16.82 1.33
C LEU A 265 -4.93 17.32 1.77
N PRO A 266 -4.01 16.42 2.20
CA PRO A 266 -2.65 16.82 2.56
C PRO A 266 -1.95 17.57 1.41
N ILE A 267 -1.27 18.67 1.74
CA ILE A 267 -0.57 19.49 0.74
C ILE A 267 0.63 18.68 0.21
N ARG A 268 0.53 18.20 -1.02
CA ARG A 268 1.61 17.47 -1.73
C ARG A 268 2.51 18.39 -2.55
N SER A 269 2.02 19.59 -2.88
CA SER A 269 2.71 20.57 -3.72
C SER A 269 2.43 21.98 -3.21
N PRO A 270 3.41 22.91 -3.26
CA PRO A 270 3.17 24.31 -2.90
C PRO A 270 2.28 25.06 -3.91
N HIS A 271 2.06 24.51 -5.11
CA HIS A 271 1.40 25.20 -6.22
C HIS A 271 -0.11 24.94 -6.34
N PHE A 272 -0.62 23.87 -5.73
CA PHE A 272 -2.04 23.53 -5.80
C PHE A 272 -2.52 22.95 -4.48
N ARG A 273 -3.79 23.22 -4.15
CA ARG A 273 -4.49 22.63 -3.02
C ARG A 273 -5.50 21.63 -3.53
N GLU A 274 -5.40 20.40 -3.06
CA GLU A 274 -6.35 19.34 -3.39
C GLU A 274 -7.46 19.30 -2.32
N PHE A 275 -8.70 19.15 -2.77
CA PHE A 275 -9.87 19.01 -1.91
C PHE A 275 -10.66 17.78 -2.31
N LEU A 276 -11.16 17.04 -1.31
CA LEU A 276 -12.16 16.00 -1.48
C LEU A 276 -13.55 16.61 -1.24
N VAL A 277 -14.38 16.65 -2.27
CA VAL A 277 -15.78 17.07 -2.15
C VAL A 277 -16.66 15.84 -1.95
N ARG A 278 -17.41 15.80 -0.85
CA ARG A 278 -18.42 14.76 -0.59
C ARG A 278 -19.82 15.36 -0.67
N THR A 279 -20.62 14.85 -1.58
CA THR A 279 -22.00 15.26 -1.83
C THR A 279 -22.98 14.12 -1.57
N SER A 280 -24.27 14.45 -1.42
CA SER A 280 -25.31 13.42 -1.51
C SER A 280 -25.37 12.84 -2.92
N THR A 281 -25.98 11.67 -3.11
CA THR A 281 -26.16 11.08 -4.46
C THR A 281 -26.92 12.01 -5.41
N ALA A 282 -27.93 12.72 -4.90
CA ALA A 282 -28.70 13.70 -5.67
C ALA A 282 -27.86 14.92 -6.08
N GLU A 283 -27.02 15.44 -5.18
CA GLU A 283 -26.09 16.54 -5.49
C GLU A 283 -24.95 16.10 -6.40
N GLY A 284 -24.45 14.87 -6.24
CA GLY A 284 -23.45 14.28 -7.14
C GLY A 284 -23.96 14.28 -8.58
N ALA A 285 -25.19 13.82 -8.81
CA ALA A 285 -25.81 13.89 -10.12
C ALA A 285 -25.94 15.32 -10.67
N TRP A 286 -26.17 16.31 -9.78
CA TRP A 286 -26.20 17.72 -10.18
C TRP A 286 -24.81 18.25 -10.55
N VAL A 287 -23.78 17.92 -9.77
CA VAL A 287 -22.37 18.24 -10.07
C VAL A 287 -21.95 17.60 -11.40
N ASP A 288 -22.29 16.34 -11.63
CA ASP A 288 -22.00 15.63 -12.88
C ASP A 288 -22.70 16.31 -14.08
N ALA A 289 -23.96 16.73 -13.90
CA ALA A 289 -24.71 17.46 -14.92
C ALA A 289 -24.08 18.84 -15.22
N LEU A 290 -23.58 19.54 -14.19
CA LEU A 290 -22.86 20.80 -14.36
C LEU A 290 -21.53 20.63 -15.09
N ILE A 291 -20.75 19.60 -14.73
CA ILE A 291 -19.50 19.26 -15.42
C ILE A 291 -19.79 18.93 -16.89
N ALA A 292 -20.84 18.16 -17.16
CA ALA A 292 -21.27 17.85 -18.51
C ALA A 292 -21.72 19.11 -19.29
N ALA A 293 -22.42 20.04 -18.62
CA ALA A 293 -22.83 21.32 -19.21
C ALA A 293 -21.63 22.22 -19.51
N ALA A 294 -20.71 22.39 -18.56
CA ALA A 294 -19.49 23.20 -18.71
C ALA A 294 -18.61 22.73 -19.88
N ASN A 295 -18.59 21.42 -20.15
CA ASN A 295 -17.86 20.88 -21.30
C ASN A 295 -18.52 21.20 -22.65
N LYS A 296 -19.84 21.42 -22.71
CA LYS A 296 -20.56 21.77 -23.95
C LYS A 296 -20.49 23.28 -24.23
N ALA A 297 -19.81 23.66 -25.32
CA ALA A 297 -19.60 25.06 -25.72
C ALA A 297 -20.89 25.86 -25.97
N SER A 298 -21.98 25.19 -26.35
CA SER A 298 -23.26 25.82 -26.64
C SER A 298 -24.06 26.19 -25.39
N THR A 299 -23.69 25.70 -24.20
CA THR A 299 -24.42 26.00 -22.97
C THR A 299 -23.88 27.27 -22.31
N ARG A 300 -24.74 27.98 -21.57
CA ARG A 300 -24.34 29.17 -20.80
C ARG A 300 -23.16 28.88 -19.86
N ALA A 301 -23.22 27.76 -19.14
CA ALA A 301 -22.15 27.28 -18.26
C ALA A 301 -20.86 26.98 -19.04
N GLY A 302 -20.96 26.40 -20.24
CA GLY A 302 -19.80 26.14 -21.09
C GLY A 302 -19.18 27.40 -21.68
N GLN A 303 -19.98 28.43 -22.00
CA GLN A 303 -19.47 29.73 -22.42
C GLN A 303 -18.77 30.45 -21.27
N ALA A 304 -19.35 30.41 -20.08
CA ALA A 304 -18.79 31.05 -18.90
C ALA A 304 -17.53 30.34 -18.38
N ALA A 305 -17.50 29.01 -18.36
CA ALA A 305 -16.34 28.22 -17.97
C ALA A 305 -15.09 28.42 -18.86
N ARG A 306 -15.30 28.87 -20.11
CA ARG A 306 -14.24 29.23 -21.07
C ARG A 306 -13.80 30.70 -20.97
N ARG A 307 -14.53 31.55 -20.23
CA ARG A 307 -14.08 32.91 -19.93
C ARG A 307 -12.96 32.82 -18.92
N ASN A 308 -11.72 32.90 -19.42
CA ASN A 308 -10.54 32.87 -18.59
C ASN A 308 -10.54 34.12 -17.69
N PRO A 309 -10.46 34.01 -16.34
CA PRO A 309 -10.41 35.18 -15.46
C PRO A 309 -9.20 36.10 -15.75
N ALA A 310 -8.13 35.56 -16.37
CA ALA A 310 -6.99 36.36 -16.85
C ALA A 310 -7.29 37.25 -18.07
N SER A 311 -8.42 37.05 -18.77
CA SER A 311 -8.84 37.86 -19.92
C SER A 311 -9.78 39.02 -19.56
N ALA A 312 -10.14 39.17 -18.28
CA ALA A 312 -10.86 40.33 -17.79
C ALA A 312 -9.88 41.53 -17.73
N ASN A 313 -9.74 42.24 -18.85
CA ASN A 313 -8.95 43.46 -18.94
C ASN A 313 -9.45 44.48 -17.90
N PRO A 314 -8.65 44.87 -16.89
CA PRO A 314 -9.09 45.71 -15.78
C PRO A 314 -9.34 47.18 -16.17
N ASN A 315 -9.16 47.56 -17.44
CA ASN A 315 -9.28 48.93 -17.92
C ASN A 315 -10.68 49.34 -18.43
N ARG A 316 -11.72 48.52 -18.23
CA ARG A 316 -13.10 48.96 -18.50
C ARG A 316 -13.67 49.66 -17.27
N GLY A 317 -13.32 50.94 -17.14
CA GLY A 317 -13.88 51.83 -16.12
C GLY A 317 -15.41 51.96 -16.25
N PRO A 318 -16.11 52.24 -15.13
CA PRO A 318 -17.55 52.39 -15.12
C PRO A 318 -17.95 53.79 -15.62
N GLY A 319 -18.83 53.84 -16.61
CA GLY A 319 -19.65 55.02 -16.89
C GLY A 319 -19.30 55.80 -18.16
N SER A 320 -20.12 55.60 -19.18
CA SER A 320 -20.61 56.69 -20.05
C SER A 320 -21.84 56.16 -20.79
N GLY A 321 -23.01 56.59 -20.32
CA GLY A 321 -24.29 56.41 -21.00
C GLY A 321 -24.50 57.51 -22.04
N GLY A 322 -25.05 57.12 -23.19
CA GLY A 322 -25.53 58.03 -24.22
C GLY A 322 -26.37 57.27 -25.25
N PRO A 323 -27.68 57.57 -25.42
CA PRO A 323 -28.59 56.82 -26.28
C PRO A 323 -28.74 57.48 -27.66
N VAL A 324 -28.87 56.70 -28.75
CA VAL A 324 -29.63 57.09 -29.95
C VAL A 324 -30.20 55.86 -30.65
N ALA A 325 -31.44 56.01 -31.09
CA ALA A 325 -32.35 55.03 -31.68
C ALA A 325 -32.21 54.87 -33.21
N GLY A 326 -32.95 53.88 -33.75
CA GLY A 326 -33.28 53.70 -35.17
C GLY A 326 -33.17 52.22 -35.56
N ALA A 327 -34.24 51.42 -35.47
CA ALA A 327 -35.19 51.14 -36.56
C ALA A 327 -34.48 50.71 -37.85
N SER A 328 -34.75 49.59 -38.52
CA SER A 328 -35.85 48.62 -38.56
C SER A 328 -35.52 47.70 -39.75
N PHE A 329 -35.94 46.43 -39.78
CA PHE A 329 -36.58 45.83 -40.97
C PHE A 329 -37.09 44.41 -40.66
N PHE A 330 -38.42 44.30 -40.63
CA PHE A 330 -39.21 43.08 -40.74
C PHE A 330 -39.08 42.47 -42.14
N LYS A 331 -39.08 41.13 -42.23
CA LYS A 331 -39.82 40.40 -43.27
C LYS A 331 -40.07 38.93 -42.84
N ASP A 332 -41.28 38.67 -42.35
CA ASP A 332 -41.91 37.34 -42.35
C ASP A 332 -42.42 37.00 -43.80
N PRO A 333 -43.23 35.95 -44.03
CA PRO A 333 -42.86 34.53 -44.22
C PRO A 333 -43.42 34.00 -45.56
N ALA A 334 -43.07 32.76 -45.97
CA ALA A 334 -43.88 32.03 -46.97
C ALA A 334 -43.62 30.51 -46.92
N ASP A 335 -44.62 29.81 -46.39
CA ASP A 335 -45.28 28.61 -46.90
C ASP A 335 -44.52 27.44 -47.56
N ASN A 336 -44.95 26.27 -47.08
CA ASN A 336 -45.36 25.06 -47.81
C ASN A 336 -44.41 23.83 -47.76
N PRO A 337 -44.98 22.60 -47.90
CA PRO A 337 -44.84 21.56 -46.89
C PRO A 337 -44.31 20.26 -47.52
N ASN A 338 -43.74 19.38 -46.70
CA ASN A 338 -43.81 17.93 -46.97
C ASN A 338 -43.29 17.17 -45.75
N GLN A 339 -44.23 16.66 -44.96
CA GLN A 339 -44.11 15.33 -44.37
C GLN A 339 -44.11 14.29 -45.51
N PRO A 340 -43.61 13.03 -45.35
CA PRO A 340 -43.98 12.22 -44.18
C PRO A 340 -42.99 11.12 -43.71
N THR A 341 -43.30 10.64 -42.50
CA THR A 341 -43.27 9.24 -42.01
C THR A 341 -42.08 8.30 -42.31
N GLY A 342 -41.49 7.81 -41.21
CA GLY A 342 -41.63 6.39 -40.84
C GLY A 342 -40.47 5.46 -41.19
N GLN A 343 -40.00 4.75 -40.15
CA GLN A 343 -39.65 3.31 -40.10
C GLN A 343 -38.36 3.06 -39.31
N ASP A 344 -38.51 2.47 -38.12
CA ASP A 344 -37.64 1.39 -37.64
C ASP A 344 -37.81 0.19 -38.60
N PRO A 345 -36.77 -0.62 -38.89
CA PRO A 345 -36.31 -1.63 -37.91
C PRO A 345 -34.81 -2.00 -37.92
N GLN A 346 -34.32 -2.37 -36.73
CA GLN A 346 -33.57 -3.57 -36.33
C GLN A 346 -32.53 -4.28 -37.25
N PRO A 347 -31.62 -5.08 -36.63
CA PRO A 347 -30.23 -5.28 -37.03
C PRO A 347 -30.01 -6.46 -37.97
N GLN A 348 -28.85 -6.50 -38.61
CA GLN A 348 -28.33 -7.73 -39.19
C GLN A 348 -26.83 -7.89 -38.99
N ALA A 349 -26.50 -9.14 -38.69
CA ALA A 349 -25.20 -9.70 -38.38
C ALA A 349 -24.40 -10.01 -39.66
N ASP A 350 -23.29 -10.71 -39.42
CA ASP A 350 -22.38 -11.36 -40.37
C ASP A 350 -21.29 -10.44 -40.94
N ALA A 351 -20.05 -10.87 -41.14
CA ALA A 351 -19.28 -12.04 -40.76
C ALA A 351 -17.87 -11.76 -41.33
N ALA A 352 -16.85 -12.36 -40.72
CA ALA A 352 -15.55 -12.73 -41.31
C ALA A 352 -14.71 -11.65 -42.01
N THR A 353 -13.42 -11.57 -41.68
CA THR A 353 -12.35 -12.02 -42.61
C THR A 353 -11.05 -12.17 -41.82
N GLU A 354 -10.34 -13.23 -42.17
CA GLU A 354 -9.09 -13.73 -41.63
C GLU A 354 -7.86 -12.87 -41.97
N SER A 355 -6.78 -13.22 -41.28
CA SER A 355 -5.39 -13.32 -41.77
C SER A 355 -4.37 -12.30 -41.27
N GLU A 356 -3.35 -12.90 -40.63
CA GLU A 356 -1.91 -12.66 -40.76
C GLU A 356 -1.39 -11.26 -40.33
N THR A 357 -0.32 -11.10 -39.57
CA THR A 357 1.03 -11.59 -39.87
C THR A 357 1.97 -11.21 -38.69
N THR A 358 3.04 -12.00 -38.47
CA THR A 358 4.40 -11.63 -37.97
C THR A 358 4.53 -10.79 -36.68
N GLY A 359 5.26 -11.16 -35.63
CA GLY A 359 6.60 -11.74 -35.61
C GLY A 359 7.64 -10.67 -35.24
N THR A 360 8.44 -10.96 -34.20
CA THR A 360 9.79 -10.43 -33.87
C THR A 360 9.93 -9.49 -32.65
N GLU A 361 10.37 -10.13 -31.56
CA GLU A 361 11.50 -9.80 -30.66
C GLU A 361 12.00 -8.35 -30.54
N ALA A 362 12.13 -7.90 -29.29
CA ALA A 362 13.07 -6.87 -28.88
C ALA A 362 13.91 -7.37 -27.69
N THR A 363 15.16 -7.70 -27.99
CA THR A 363 16.27 -7.95 -27.07
C THR A 363 16.71 -6.67 -26.37
N SER A 364 16.94 -6.74 -25.05
CA SER A 364 17.59 -5.71 -24.24
C SER A 364 18.98 -6.16 -23.76
N ALA A 365 20.01 -5.39 -24.13
CA ALA A 365 21.32 -5.32 -23.46
C ALA A 365 21.58 -3.81 -23.26
N GLY A 366 22.06 -3.26 -22.14
CA GLY A 366 22.96 -3.81 -21.13
C GLY A 366 24.36 -3.24 -21.34
N ALA A 367 24.73 -2.14 -20.67
CA ALA A 367 26.13 -1.73 -20.46
C ALA A 367 26.30 -0.67 -19.35
N THR A 368 26.92 -1.12 -18.26
CA THR A 368 27.85 -0.41 -17.34
C THR A 368 28.89 0.43 -18.13
N GLY A 369 29.43 1.58 -17.74
CA GLY A 369 29.94 2.08 -16.46
C GLY A 369 31.41 2.55 -16.66
N VAL A 370 31.91 3.50 -15.84
CA VAL A 370 33.34 3.79 -15.48
C VAL A 370 34.01 5.10 -16.02
N THR A 371 34.13 6.05 -15.07
CA THR A 371 35.23 6.98 -14.67
C THR A 371 35.91 8.00 -15.62
N GLY A 372 36.00 9.26 -15.14
CA GLY A 372 37.28 9.80 -14.65
C GLY A 372 37.89 11.03 -15.36
N ALA A 373 38.11 12.09 -14.56
CA ALA A 373 39.09 13.19 -14.67
C ALA A 373 38.87 14.35 -15.67
N GLY A 374 38.84 15.58 -15.12
CA GLY A 374 39.01 16.85 -15.86
C GLY A 374 40.48 17.12 -16.23
N PRO A 375 40.77 18.15 -17.06
CA PRO A 375 40.87 19.50 -16.50
C PRO A 375 40.36 20.64 -17.41
N GLU A 376 40.50 21.84 -16.87
CA GLU A 376 40.06 23.18 -17.26
C GLU A 376 40.33 23.62 -18.71
N GLY A 377 39.41 24.42 -19.26
CA GLY A 377 39.57 25.15 -20.51
C GLY A 377 38.40 26.09 -20.77
N GLU A 378 38.63 27.39 -20.57
CA GLU A 378 37.72 28.48 -20.91
C GLU A 378 37.38 28.48 -22.41
N GLY A 379 36.09 28.70 -22.73
CA GLY A 379 35.62 28.90 -24.10
C GLY A 379 34.14 28.58 -24.21
N GLY A 380 33.29 29.60 -24.14
CA GLY A 380 31.85 29.46 -24.30
C GLY A 380 31.49 29.10 -25.74
N TRP A 381 30.81 27.97 -25.91
CA TRP A 381 30.13 27.61 -27.15
C TRP A 381 28.65 27.96 -26.99
N SER A 382 28.19 28.91 -27.79
CA SER A 382 26.78 29.30 -27.87
C SER A 382 26.00 28.18 -28.57
N ILE A 383 24.82 27.82 -28.04
CA ILE A 383 23.86 26.90 -28.68
C ILE A 383 23.48 27.36 -30.11
N GLN A 384 23.75 28.63 -30.44
CA GLN A 384 23.45 29.21 -31.75
C GLN A 384 24.45 28.80 -32.84
N ASP A 385 25.60 28.20 -32.51
CA ASP A 385 26.59 27.72 -33.49
C ASP A 385 26.30 26.29 -34.00
N LEU A 386 25.19 25.67 -33.55
CA LEU A 386 24.76 24.32 -33.92
C LEU A 386 23.56 24.29 -34.89
N LEU A 387 23.15 25.43 -35.45
CA LEU A 387 22.07 25.48 -36.43
C LEU A 387 22.61 25.67 -37.85
N PRO A 388 22.10 24.91 -38.86
CA PRO A 388 22.53 25.05 -40.24
C PRO A 388 22.19 26.45 -40.80
N GLU A 389 23.12 27.03 -41.54
CA GLU A 389 22.95 28.31 -42.23
C GLU A 389 21.71 28.26 -43.15
N GLY A 390 20.68 29.04 -42.81
CA GLY A 390 19.40 29.09 -43.55
C GLY A 390 18.14 29.22 -42.70
N SER A 391 18.22 29.26 -41.37
CA SER A 391 17.04 29.39 -40.49
C SER A 391 16.47 30.81 -40.35
N GLU A 392 16.96 31.80 -41.10
CA GLU A 392 16.55 33.21 -41.00
C GLU A 392 15.16 33.54 -41.63
N GLN A 393 14.39 32.53 -42.04
CA GLN A 393 13.06 32.73 -42.65
C GLN A 393 11.88 32.08 -41.90
N LEU A 394 12.10 31.55 -40.69
CA LEU A 394 11.00 31.33 -39.74
C LEU A 394 10.77 32.62 -38.95
N ARG A 395 10.19 33.60 -39.64
CA ARG A 395 9.52 34.73 -39.00
C ARG A 395 8.31 34.14 -38.29
N TRP A 396 8.37 34.06 -36.98
CA TRP A 396 7.19 33.77 -36.17
C TRP A 396 6.25 34.94 -36.40
N ASP A 397 5.13 34.69 -37.08
CA ASP A 397 4.03 35.64 -37.14
C ASP A 397 3.52 35.81 -35.70
N ASP A 398 3.94 36.90 -35.06
CA ASP A 398 3.61 37.32 -33.70
C ASP A 398 2.16 37.82 -33.54
N ASP A 399 1.17 37.21 -34.24
CA ASP A 399 -0.21 37.70 -34.24
C ASP A 399 -1.30 36.61 -34.14
N GLU A 400 -1.02 35.48 -33.48
CA GLU A 400 -2.08 34.69 -32.84
C GLU A 400 -1.64 34.27 -31.44
N LEU A 401 -2.00 35.10 -30.45
CA LEU A 401 -2.09 34.69 -29.04
C LEU A 401 -3.01 33.46 -28.97
N PHE A 402 -2.44 32.26 -29.04
CA PHE A 402 -3.13 31.02 -28.75
C PHE A 402 -3.49 31.08 -27.27
N ILE A 403 -4.67 31.60 -26.95
CA ILE A 403 -5.26 31.49 -25.62
C ILE A 403 -5.50 30.00 -25.44
N PRO A 404 -4.75 29.29 -24.59
CA PRO A 404 -5.02 27.87 -24.40
C PRO A 404 -6.45 27.75 -23.88
N GLU A 405 -7.31 27.08 -24.65
CA GLU A 405 -8.67 26.81 -24.22
C GLU A 405 -8.60 26.08 -22.87
N ALA A 406 -9.34 26.58 -21.88
CA ALA A 406 -9.38 25.98 -20.56
C ALA A 406 -9.65 24.47 -20.67
N THR A 407 -8.82 23.68 -20.00
CA THR A 407 -8.91 22.21 -20.02
C THR A 407 -10.24 21.73 -19.41
N PRO A 408 -10.73 20.51 -19.73
CA PRO A 408 -11.97 20.00 -19.16
C PRO A 408 -12.07 20.11 -17.62
N PRO A 409 -11.01 19.83 -16.84
CA PRO A 409 -11.01 20.03 -15.39
C PRO A 409 -11.12 21.50 -14.97
N GLU A 410 -10.42 22.42 -15.66
CA GLU A 410 -10.49 23.85 -15.38
C GLU A 410 -11.88 24.42 -15.69
N ARG A 411 -12.52 23.96 -16.76
CA ARG A 411 -13.90 24.35 -17.09
C ARG A 411 -14.89 23.89 -16.02
N ALA A 412 -14.73 22.66 -15.53
CA ALA A 412 -15.55 22.16 -14.42
C ALA A 412 -15.36 22.99 -13.14
N LEU A 413 -14.12 23.35 -12.82
CA LEU A 413 -13.80 24.20 -11.66
C LEU A 413 -14.40 25.61 -11.83
N ASN A 414 -14.24 26.24 -12.99
CA ASN A 414 -14.78 27.57 -13.27
C ASN A 414 -16.30 27.60 -13.16
N ALA A 415 -17.00 26.58 -13.67
CA ALA A 415 -18.45 26.47 -13.54
C ALA A 415 -18.91 26.30 -12.09
N LEU A 416 -18.16 25.54 -11.28
CA LEU A 416 -18.42 25.42 -9.85
C LEU A 416 -18.18 26.73 -9.10
N LEU A 417 -17.11 27.46 -9.42
CA LEU A 417 -16.79 28.75 -8.81
C LEU A 417 -17.79 29.84 -9.20
N GLU A 418 -18.26 29.87 -10.44
CA GLU A 418 -19.29 30.82 -10.90
C GLU A 418 -20.57 30.67 -10.07
N ILE A 419 -21.01 29.44 -9.82
CA ILE A 419 -22.19 29.17 -8.99
C ILE A 419 -21.98 29.63 -7.54
N LEU A 420 -20.78 29.39 -6.98
CA LEU A 420 -20.45 29.82 -5.63
C LEU A 420 -20.42 31.34 -5.50
N LEU A 421 -19.92 32.04 -6.53
CA LEU A 421 -19.82 33.50 -6.55
C LEU A 421 -21.19 34.15 -6.83
N ASP A 422 -21.98 33.61 -7.76
CA ASP A 422 -23.34 34.08 -8.05
C ASP A 422 -24.30 33.83 -6.88
N ALA A 423 -24.09 32.76 -6.11
CA ALA A 423 -24.89 32.47 -4.91
C ALA A 423 -24.59 33.43 -3.75
N THR A 424 -23.43 34.12 -3.74
CA THR A 424 -23.07 34.99 -2.61
C THR A 424 -23.73 36.35 -2.61
N GLY A 425 -24.18 36.92 -3.74
CA GLY A 425 -25.13 38.05 -3.83
C GLY A 425 -24.93 39.31 -2.95
N GLU A 426 -23.88 39.38 -2.16
CA GLU A 426 -23.55 40.42 -1.20
C GLU A 426 -22.15 40.92 -1.55
N ASP A 427 -22.04 42.23 -1.73
CA ASP A 427 -20.77 42.92 -1.87
C ASP A 427 -19.82 42.48 -0.74
N PRO A 428 -18.55 42.16 -1.03
CA PRO A 428 -17.59 41.85 0.02
C PRO A 428 -17.54 43.03 0.99
N PRO A 429 -17.57 42.81 2.32
CA PRO A 429 -17.49 43.92 3.27
C PRO A 429 -16.18 44.66 3.03
N GLY A 430 -16.31 45.88 2.52
CA GLY A 430 -15.21 46.80 2.31
C GLY A 430 -14.42 46.96 3.60
N ALA A 431 -13.11 46.76 3.50
CA ALA A 431 -12.16 47.00 4.57
C ALA A 431 -12.23 48.47 5.02
N ALA A 432 -13.03 48.73 6.05
CA ALA A 432 -12.95 49.95 6.84
C ALA A 432 -11.90 49.74 7.95
N PHE A 433 -10.62 49.80 7.57
CA PHE A 433 -9.56 50.12 8.53
C PHE A 433 -9.67 51.62 8.83
N GLY A 434 -10.47 51.94 9.84
CA GLY A 434 -10.59 53.26 10.44
C GLY A 434 -9.84 53.30 11.77
N ASP A 435 -8.70 53.97 11.73
CA ASP A 435 -7.84 54.39 12.83
C ASP A 435 -8.61 55.10 13.96
N GLY A 436 -8.29 54.79 15.22
CA GLY A 436 -8.94 55.37 16.40
C GLY A 436 -8.53 54.72 17.72
N GLY A 437 -7.43 55.21 18.30
CA GLY A 437 -6.81 54.74 19.54
C GLY A 437 -7.58 55.00 20.85
N PRO A 438 -6.88 54.95 22.02
CA PRO A 438 -7.27 54.14 23.16
C PRO A 438 -8.05 54.90 24.26
N GLY A 439 -8.94 54.19 24.96
CA GLY A 439 -9.68 54.71 26.11
C GLY A 439 -9.80 53.66 27.21
N GLN A 440 -9.21 53.98 28.36
CA GLN A 440 -9.27 53.27 29.64
C GLN A 440 -10.70 53.11 30.16
N GLY A 441 -10.95 52.07 30.97
CA GLY A 441 -12.16 51.97 31.80
C GLY A 441 -12.30 50.63 32.53
N SER A 442 -11.64 50.51 33.68
CA SER A 442 -11.90 49.48 34.71
C SER A 442 -13.30 49.65 35.32
N LEU A 443 -13.99 48.55 35.67
CA LEU A 443 -14.69 48.34 36.96
C LEU A 443 -15.48 47.02 36.97
N PHE A 444 -15.65 46.44 38.18
CA PHE A 444 -16.31 45.17 38.56
C PHE A 444 -15.39 43.94 38.41
N ASP A 445 -14.76 43.37 39.44
CA ASP A 445 -15.00 43.31 40.89
C ASP A 445 -16.34 42.66 41.26
N SER A 446 -16.32 41.33 41.48
CA SER A 446 -17.11 40.60 42.50
C SER A 446 -16.87 39.08 42.38
N ASP A 447 -16.00 38.58 43.25
CA ASP A 447 -16.09 37.29 43.96
C ASP A 447 -16.03 37.66 45.47
N PRO A 448 -16.35 36.84 46.50
CA PRO A 448 -16.49 35.37 46.50
C PRO A 448 -17.56 34.80 47.48
N ALA A 449 -17.49 33.47 47.70
CA ALA A 449 -17.97 32.64 48.83
C ALA A 449 -19.12 31.67 48.47
N ASN A 450 -19.24 30.44 48.98
CA ASN A 450 -18.43 29.45 49.73
C ASN A 450 -19.35 28.20 49.89
N ALA A 451 -18.78 27.04 50.28
CA ALA A 451 -19.38 25.73 50.64
C ALA A 451 -19.09 24.62 49.60
N ASP A 452 -18.19 23.65 49.77
CA ASP A 452 -17.75 22.84 50.92
C ASP A 452 -18.75 21.72 51.28
N ASP A 453 -18.47 20.50 50.77
CA ASP A 453 -18.65 19.14 51.34
C ASP A 453 -18.32 18.14 50.18
N GLY A 454 -17.54 17.07 50.24
CA GLY A 454 -16.94 16.30 51.32
C GLY A 454 -16.79 14.84 50.83
N SER A 455 -15.78 14.11 51.32
CA SER A 455 -15.58 12.64 51.28
C SER A 455 -15.03 12.02 49.97
N ALA A 456 -13.73 11.69 49.84
CA ALA A 456 -12.91 10.67 50.53
C ALA A 456 -12.99 9.26 49.90
N GLY A 457 -11.83 8.72 49.50
CA GLY A 457 -11.68 7.37 48.97
C GLY A 457 -10.29 7.06 48.37
N LYS A 458 -9.21 7.35 49.10
CA LYS A 458 -7.88 6.77 48.85
C LYS A 458 -7.80 5.44 49.60
N ALA A 459 -7.57 4.33 48.90
CA ALA A 459 -7.13 3.08 49.49
C ALA A 459 -5.75 2.74 48.92
N GLY A 460 -4.74 2.83 49.80
CA GLY A 460 -3.42 2.26 49.56
C GLY A 460 -3.46 0.74 49.76
N TRP A 461 -2.65 0.03 49.00
CA TRP A 461 -2.30 -1.35 49.29
C TRP A 461 -0.85 -1.39 49.72
N ALA A 462 -0.69 -1.98 50.91
CA ALA A 462 0.53 -2.08 51.67
C ALA A 462 1.50 -3.09 51.04
N GLU A 463 2.78 -2.76 51.22
CA GLU A 463 3.89 -3.68 51.26
C GLU A 463 3.67 -4.65 52.44
N ASP A 464 3.75 -5.95 52.18
CA ASP A 464 4.12 -6.95 53.18
C ASP A 464 5.18 -7.84 52.53
N GLY A 465 6.36 -7.80 53.13
CA GLY A 465 7.46 -8.70 52.84
C GLY A 465 7.20 -10.06 53.46
N ASP A 466 7.71 -11.10 52.80
CA ASP A 466 7.96 -12.37 53.45
C ASP A 466 9.35 -12.86 53.03
N GLU A 467 10.25 -12.80 54.00
CA GLU A 467 11.55 -13.46 53.99
C GLU A 467 11.31 -14.96 54.20
N CYS A 468 11.80 -15.80 53.28
CA CYS A 468 11.97 -17.24 53.54
C CYS A 468 13.37 -17.68 53.15
N SER A 469 14.19 -17.71 54.20
CA SER A 469 15.37 -18.49 54.49
C SER A 469 15.94 -19.44 53.44
N ALA A 470 17.23 -19.22 53.19
CA ALA A 470 18.21 -20.22 52.82
C ALA A 470 18.21 -21.40 53.80
N GLY A 471 18.28 -22.61 53.27
CA GLY A 471 18.45 -23.84 54.02
C GLY A 471 19.14 -24.90 53.16
N ASP A 472 20.47 -24.89 53.21
CA ASP A 472 21.39 -26.04 53.09
C ASP A 472 22.52 -25.74 54.10
N PRO A 473 23.10 -26.72 54.82
CA PRO A 473 23.57 -27.99 54.23
C PRO A 473 23.40 -29.26 55.11
N ASP A 474 23.51 -30.42 54.46
CA ASP A 474 24.31 -31.58 54.89
C ASP A 474 24.72 -32.45 53.68
#